data_AF-A0A1Y4SLB1-F1
#
_entry.id   AF-A0A1Y4SLB1-F1
#
_cell.length_a   1.000
_cell.length_b   1.000
_cell.length_c   1.000
_cell.angle_alpha   90.00
_cell.angle_beta   90.00
_cell.angle_gamma   90.00
#
_symmetry.space_group_name_H-M   'P 1'
#
loop_
_entity.id
_entity.type
_entity.pdbx_description
1 polymer ?
#
loop_
_entity_poly.entity_id
_entity_poly.type
_entity_poly.pdbx_seq_one_letter_code
_entity_poly.pdbx_strand_id
1 'polypeptide(L)' 'MTMTYNLKKLMLNAFAGLLTLLAIVGVNSACNIVFGQPEEPESLSRYKKIKG' A
#
# COMPACT_ATOMS: atom_id res chain seq x y z
N MET A 1 -20.08 -12.29 -21.71
CA MET A 1 -19.28 -11.05 -21.60
C MET A 1 -18.93 -10.69 -20.14
N THR A 2 -18.86 -11.69 -19.24
CA THR A 2 -18.80 -11.48 -17.78
C THR A 2 -17.42 -11.79 -17.19
N MET A 3 -16.69 -12.74 -17.78
CA MET A 3 -15.36 -13.16 -17.32
C MET A 3 -14.28 -12.06 -17.49
N THR A 4 -14.30 -11.35 -18.62
CA THR A 4 -13.34 -10.27 -18.91
C THR A 4 -13.49 -9.06 -18.01
N TYR A 5 -14.71 -8.73 -17.57
CA TYR A 5 -14.96 -7.64 -16.62
C TYR A 5 -14.37 -7.97 -15.23
N ASN A 6 -14.58 -9.19 -14.75
CA ASN A 6 -14.04 -9.66 -13.47
C ASN A 6 -12.51 -9.71 -13.47
N LEU A 7 -11.89 -10.13 -14.58
CA LEU A 7 -10.44 -10.13 -14.73
C LEU A 7 -9.87 -8.70 -14.70
N LYS A 8 -10.47 -7.76 -15.44
CA LYS A 8 -10.05 -6.35 -15.43
C LYS A 8 -10.20 -5.73 -14.03
N LYS A 9 -11.29 -6.03 -13.33
CA LYS A 9 -11.52 -5.58 -11.94
C LYS A 9 -10.47 -6.14 -10.97
N LEU A 10 -10.10 -7.41 -11.12
CA LEU A 10 -9.04 -8.04 -10.33
C LEU A 10 -7.69 -7.36 -10.56
N MET A 11 -7.33 -7.10 -11.82
CA MET A 11 -6.06 -6.43 -12.14
C MET A 11 -6.02 -5.00 -11.61
N LEU A 12 -7.11 -4.24 -11.72
CA LEU A 12 -7.21 -2.89 -11.16
C LEU A 12 -7.08 -2.88 -9.64
N ASN A 13 -7.73 -3.82 -8.95
CA ASN A 13 -7.60 -3.96 -7.50
C ASN A 13 -6.17 -4.33 -7.08
N ALA A 14 -5.52 -5.25 -7.80
CA ALA A 14 -4.14 -5.63 -7.55
C ALA A 14 -3.18 -4.44 -7.76
N PHE A 15 -3.40 -3.68 -8.84
CA PHE A 15 -2.61 -2.48 -9.14
C PHE A 15 -2.78 -1.38 -8.09
N ALA A 16 -4.02 -1.11 -7.66
CA ALA A 16 -4.29 -0.17 -6.57
C ALA A 16 -3.64 -0.60 -5.25
N GLY A 17 -3.66 -1.91 -4.93
CA GLY A 17 -2.96 -2.47 -3.78
C GLY A 17 -1.44 -2.28 -3.86
N LEU A 18 -0.84 -2.52 -5.03
CA LEU A 18 0.59 -2.32 -5.26
C LEU A 18 0.99 -0.84 -5.11
N LEU A 19 0.21 0.08 -5.68
CA LEU A 19 0.44 1.53 -5.52
C LEU A 19 0.35 1.95 -4.05
N THR A 20 -0.61 1.40 -3.30
CA THR A 20 -0.77 1.68 -1.87
C THR A 20 0.44 1.19 -1.08
N LEU A 21 0.93 -0.03 -1.37
CA LEU A 21 2.12 -0.58 -0.72
C LEU A 21 3.37 0.24 -1.05
N LEU A 22 3.56 0.63 -2.31
CA LEU A 22 4.68 1.46 -2.74
C LEU A 22 4.66 2.84 -2.06
N ALA A 23 3.47 3.45 -1.93
CA ALA A 23 3.32 4.71 -1.22
C ALA A 23 3.67 4.59 0.26
N ILE A 24 3.19 3.53 0.95
CA ILE A 24 3.49 3.28 2.36
C ILE A 24 5.00 3.08 2.56
N VAL A 25 5.63 2.20 1.77
CA VAL A 25 7.08 1.94 1.87
C VAL A 25 7.89 3.18 1.53
N GLY A 26 7.50 3.93 0.51
CA GLY A 26 8.17 5.16 0.10
C GLY A 26 8.12 6.23 1.19
N VAL A 27 6.94 6.49 1.76
CA VAL A 27 6.78 7.45 2.86
C VAL A 27 7.53 7.00 4.10
N ASN A 28 7.43 5.72 4.49
CA ASN A 28 8.16 5.18 5.63
C ASN A 28 9.68 5.31 5.45
N SER A 29 10.19 4.98 4.25
CA SER A 29 11.62 5.11 3.93
C SER A 29 12.07 6.56 3.95
N ALA A 30 11.31 7.48 3.34
CA ALA A 30 11.62 8.91 3.35
C ALA A 30 11.59 9.49 4.77
N CYS A 31 10.61 9.12 5.60
CA CYS A 31 10.55 9.54 6.99
C CYS A 31 11.73 9.00 7.80
N ASN A 32 12.15 7.75 7.58
CA ASN A 32 13.35 7.19 8.22
C ASN A 32 14.63 7.93 7.79
N ILE A 33 14.79 8.26 6.51
CA ILE A 33 15.96 8.98 6.00
C ILE A 33 16.01 10.43 6.51
N VAL A 34 14.88 11.14 6.52
CA VAL A 34 14.82 12.57 6.84
C VAL A 34 14.78 12.81 8.35
N PHE A 35 14.03 12.00 9.10
CA PHE A 35 13.81 12.20 10.54
C PHE A 35 14.56 11.20 11.42
N GLY A 36 15.28 10.23 10.84
CA GLY A 36 16.04 9.23 11.58
C GLY A 36 15.17 8.31 12.43
N GLN A 37 13.88 8.15 12.10
CA GLN A 37 12.94 7.35 12.87
C GLN A 37 13.02 5.87 12.46
N PRO A 38 13.59 4.97 13.30
CA PRO A 38 13.74 3.56 12.97
C PRO A 38 12.41 2.77 13.05
N GLU A 39 11.41 3.32 13.74
CA GLU A 39 10.09 2.69 13.90
C GLU A 39 9.05 3.37 13.02
N GLU A 40 8.36 2.56 12.21
CA GLU A 40 7.20 2.98 11.42
C GLU A 40 6.19 3.69 12.34
N PRO A 41 5.81 4.95 12.05
CA PRO A 41 4.96 5.69 12.96
C PRO A 41 3.60 5.01 13.09
N GLU A 42 3.02 5.03 14.29
CA GLU A 42 1.75 4.36 14.61
C GLU A 42 0.62 4.77 13.64
N SER A 43 0.68 6.01 13.13
CA SER A 43 -0.23 6.55 12.13
C SER A 43 -0.16 5.86 10.76
N LEU A 44 0.93 5.18 10.43
CA LEU A 44 1.11 4.37 9.21
C LEU A 44 0.75 2.90 9.45
N SER A 45 0.93 2.39 10.67
CA SER A 45 0.56 1.02 11.06
C SER A 45 -0.92 0.68 10.76
N ARG A 46 -1.80 1.69 10.81
CA ARG A 46 -3.24 1.53 10.51
C ARG A 46 -3.54 1.11 9.07
N TYR A 47 -2.66 1.44 8.12
CA TYR A 47 -2.84 1.05 6.71
C TYR A 47 -2.38 -0.39 6.45
N LYS A 48 -1.53 -0.97 7.32
CA LYS A 48 -1.16 -2.40 7.27
C LYS A 48 -2.25 -3.33 7.80
N LYS A 49 -3.14 -2.85 8.68
CA LYS A 49 -4.25 -3.63 9.26
C LYS A 49 -5.43 -3.87 8.30
N ILE A 50 -5.40 -3.33 7.08
CA ILE A 50 -6.38 -3.67 6.04
C ILE A 50 -5.94 -4.97 5.35
N LYS A 51 -5.92 -6.06 6.13
CA LYS A 51 -5.84 -7.45 5.67
C LYS A 51 -6.70 -8.28 6.63
N GLY A 52 -7.93 -8.53 6.19
CA GLY A 52 -8.54 -9.85 6.43
C GLY A 52 -7.81 -10.88 5.57
#